data_AF-F3CF24-F1
#
_entry.id   AF-F3CF24-F1
#
_cell.length_a   1.000
_cell.length_b   1.000
_cell.length_c   1.000
_cell.angle_alpha   90.00
_cell.angle_beta   90.00
_cell.angle_gamma   90.00
#
_symmetry.space_group_name_H-M   'P 1'
#
loop_
_entity.id
_entity.type
_entity.pdbx_description
1 polymer ?
#
loop_
_entity_poly.entity_id
_entity_poly.type
_entity_poly.pdbx_seq_one_letter_code
_entity_poly.pdbx_strand_id
1 'polypeptide(L)' 'MKKLMLIGAMALSVLAQPIFADEKPLKIGIEAAYPPFASKAPDGSIVGFDYDIGNALCEEMKVK' A
#
# COMPACT_ATOMS: atom_id res chain seq x y z
N MET A 1 4.01 -43.46 -18.98
CA MET A 1 5.01 -42.58 -18.31
C MET A 1 4.78 -41.10 -18.62
N LYS A 2 4.77 -40.65 -19.90
CA LYS A 2 4.53 -39.23 -20.27
C LYS A 2 3.22 -38.63 -19.70
N LYS A 3 2.12 -39.39 -19.71
CA LYS A 3 0.82 -38.95 -19.15
C LYS A 3 0.85 -38.76 -17.63
N LEU A 4 1.58 -39.63 -16.91
CA LEU A 4 1.75 -39.53 -15.46
C LEU A 4 2.61 -38.31 -15.08
N MET A 5 3.65 -38.02 -15.87
CA MET A 5 4.45 -36.80 -15.73
C MET A 5 3.61 -35.53 -15.95
N LEU A 6 2.73 -35.53 -16.96
CA LEU A 6 1.85 -34.39 -17.23
C LEU A 6 0.86 -34.13 -16.09
N ILE A 7 0.25 -35.19 -15.54
CA ILE A 7 -0.69 -35.09 -14.42
C ILE A 7 0.05 -34.62 -13.15
N GLY A 8 1.26 -35.13 -12.90
CA GLY A 8 2.08 -34.70 -11.77
C GLY A 8 2.48 -33.22 -11.86
N ALA A 9 2.86 -32.74 -13.04
CA ALA A 9 3.19 -31.33 -13.25
C ALA A 9 1.96 -30.41 -13.06
N MET A 10 0.79 -30.84 -13.53
CA MET A 10 -0.45 -30.08 -13.35
C MET A 10 -0.88 -30.03 -11.88
N ALA A 11 -0.75 -31.14 -11.14
CA ALA A 11 -1.01 -31.17 -9.71
C ALA A 11 -0.08 -30.24 -8.90
N LEU A 12 1.19 -30.14 -9.30
CA LEU A 12 2.15 -29.24 -8.64
C LEU A 12 1.80 -27.76 -8.84
N SER A 13 1.23 -27.40 -10.00
CA SER A 13 0.90 -26.00 -10.32
C SER A 13 -0.24 -25.43 -9.45
N VAL A 14 -1.11 -26.28 -8.88
CA VAL A 14 -2.20 -25.86 -7.99
C VAL A 14 -1.67 -25.37 -6.63
N LEU A 15 -0.49 -25.82 -6.22
CA LEU A 15 0.16 -25.43 -4.96
C LEU A 15 0.90 -24.09 -5.06
N ALA A 16 1.06 -23.53 -6.26
CA ALA A 16 1.68 -22.23 -6.48
C ALA A 16 0.66 -21.11 -6.23
N GLN A 17 0.38 -20.82 -4.95
CA GLN A 17 -0.42 -19.66 -4.58
C GLN A 17 0.45 -18.39 -4.72
N PRO A 18 -0.09 -17.30 -5.30
CA PRO A 18 0.61 -16.02 -5.31
C PRO A 18 0.74 -15.49 -3.86
N ILE A 19 1.95 -15.09 -3.49
CA ILE A 19 2.18 -14.34 -2.24
C ILE A 19 1.97 -12.87 -2.57
N PHE A 20 0.79 -12.34 -2.27
CA PHE A 20 0.53 -10.91 -2.35
C PHE A 20 1.04 -10.20 -1.10
N ALA A 21 1.51 -8.97 -1.26
CA ALA A 21 1.81 -8.09 -0.13
C ALA A 21 0.51 -7.72 0.60
N ASP A 22 0.63 -7.38 1.89
CA ASP A 22 -0.49 -6.94 2.72
C ASP A 22 -1.13 -5.68 2.10
N GLU A 23 -2.42 -5.74 1.74
CA GLU A 23 -3.16 -4.66 1.05
C GLU A 23 -3.53 -3.49 1.99
N LYS A 24 -2.80 -3.33 3.10
CA LYS A 24 -3.07 -2.25 4.04
C LYS A 24 -2.76 -0.89 3.41
N PRO A 25 -3.60 0.13 3.68
CA PRO A 25 -3.30 1.50 3.27
C PRO A 25 -1.94 1.94 3.78
N LEU A 26 -1.21 2.69 2.96
CA LEU A 26 0.01 3.37 3.35
C LEU A 26 -0.31 4.38 4.44
N LYS A 27 0.49 4.37 5.52
CA LYS A 27 0.34 5.32 6.62
C LYS A 27 1.57 6.19 6.71
N ILE A 28 1.39 7.48 6.42
CA ILE A 28 2.43 8.50 6.56
C ILE A 28 2.20 9.21 7.90
N GLY A 29 3.17 9.13 8.80
CA GLY A 29 3.14 9.84 10.08
C GLY A 29 3.78 11.22 9.95
N ILE A 30 3.08 12.26 10.39
CA ILE A 30 3.54 13.66 10.39
C ILE A 30 3.23 14.32 11.74
N GLU A 31 4.02 15.32 12.13
CA GLU A 31 3.85 16.08 13.38
C GLU A 31 2.80 17.18 13.20
N ALA A 32 1.63 17.05 13.83
CA ALA A 32 0.48 17.92 13.63
C ALA A 32 0.47 19.19 14.52
N ALA A 33 1.62 19.59 15.07
CA ALA A 33 1.80 20.79 15.89
C ALA A 33 2.91 21.73 15.36
N TYR A 34 3.22 21.67 14.07
CA TYR A 34 4.33 22.43 13.48
C TYR A 34 3.95 23.19 12.18
N PRO A 35 3.17 24.29 12.27
CA PRO A 35 2.88 25.14 11.12
C PRO A 35 4.16 25.77 10.52
N PRO A 36 4.25 25.99 9.19
CA PRO A 36 3.25 25.70 8.15
C PRO A 36 3.34 24.26 7.58
N PHE A 37 4.13 23.39 8.18
CA PHE A 37 4.40 22.04 7.68
C PHE A 37 3.25 21.08 7.96
N ALA A 38 2.75 21.04 9.19
CA ALA A 38 1.52 20.32 9.52
C ALA A 38 0.84 20.87 10.79
N SER A 39 -0.48 21.01 10.74
CA SER A 39 -1.30 21.42 11.88
C SER A 39 -2.72 20.88 11.82
N LYS A 40 -3.42 20.86 12.97
CA LYS A 40 -4.85 20.54 13.02
C LYS A 40 -5.68 21.80 12.77
N ALA A 41 -6.59 21.73 11.79
CA ALA A 41 -7.60 22.75 11.55
C ALA A 41 -8.74 22.64 12.60
N PRO A 42 -9.60 23.68 12.74
CA PRO A 42 -10.70 23.68 13.71
C PRO A 42 -11.72 22.53 13.52
N ASP A 43 -11.85 22.01 12.30
CA ASP A 43 -12.69 20.87 11.97
C ASP A 43 -12.03 19.50 12.26
N GLY A 44 -10.77 19.52 12.72
CA GLY A 44 -9.98 18.33 13.03
C GLY A 44 -9.19 17.76 11.86
N SER A 45 -9.28 18.33 10.66
CA SER A 45 -8.45 17.92 9.51
C SER A 45 -6.99 18.30 9.73
N ILE A 46 -6.06 17.59 9.08
CA ILE A 46 -4.64 17.96 9.04
C ILE A 46 -4.41 18.80 7.79
N VAL A 47 -3.69 19.91 7.94
CA VAL A 47 -3.35 20.83 6.85
C VAL A 47 -1.86 21.18 6.91
N GLY A 48 -1.27 21.56 5.77
CA GLY A 48 0.12 22.01 5.68
C GLY A 48 0.94 21.23 4.65
N PHE A 49 2.17 21.70 4.42
CA PHE A 49 3.07 21.15 3.39
C PHE A 49 3.30 19.63 3.49
N ASP A 50 3.53 19.09 4.68
CA ASP A 50 3.81 17.66 4.87
C ASP A 50 2.58 16.81 4.53
N TYR A 51 1.38 17.32 4.82
CA TYR A 51 0.12 16.67 4.46
C TYR A 51 -0.07 16.66 2.93
N ASP A 52 0.17 17.81 2.28
CA ASP A 52 0.02 17.96 0.83
C ASP A 52 1.01 17.07 0.07
N ILE A 53 2.28 17.03 0.48
CA ILE A 53 3.29 16.14 -0.11
C ILE A 53 2.95 14.68 0.14
N GLY A 54 2.47 14.31 1.33
CA GLY A 54 2.04 12.94 1.61
C GLY A 54 0.95 12.47 0.66
N ASN A 55 -0.05 13.31 0.40
CA ASN A 55 -1.11 13.00 -0.56
C ASN A 55 -0.57 12.89 -2.00
N ALA A 56 0.30 13.81 -2.42
CA ALA A 56 0.91 13.79 -3.75
C ALA A 56 1.75 12.51 -3.97
N LEU A 57 2.47 12.05 -2.94
CA LEU A 57 3.22 10.80 -2.99
C LEU A 57 2.30 9.58 -3.12
N CYS A 58 1.19 9.54 -2.38
CA CYS A 58 0.20 8.47 -2.53
C CYS A 58 -0.38 8.43 -3.95
N GLU A 59 -0.68 9.59 -4.55
CA GLU A 59 -1.16 9.70 -5.92
C GLU A 59 -0.13 9.17 -6.93
N GLU A 60 1.12 9.63 -6.85
CA GLU A 60 2.21 9.21 -7.74
C GLU A 60 2.47 7.69 -7.64
N MET A 61 2.47 7.17 -6.42
CA MET A 61 2.67 5.74 -6.16
C MET A 61 1.43 4.88 -6.47
N LYS A 62 0.28 5.50 -6.75
CA LYS A 62 -1.02 4.83 -6.96
C LYS A 62 -1.41 3.95 -5.78
N VAL A 63 -1.16 4.44 -4.56
CA VAL A 63 -1.54 3.79 -3.31
C VAL A 63 -2.53 4.66 -2.53
N LYS A 64 -3.25 4.05 -1.58
CA LYS A 64 -4.16 4.73 -0.66
C LYS A 64 -3.63 4.69 0.75
#